data_AF-A0A2L2X6R5-F1
#
_entry.id   AF-A0A2L2X6R5-F1
#
_cell.length_a   1.000
_cell.length_b   1.000
_cell.length_c   1.000
_cell.angle_alpha   90.00
_cell.angle_beta   90.00
_cell.angle_gamma   90.00
#
_symmetry.space_group_name_H-M   'P 1'
#
loop_
_entity.id
_entity.type
_entity.pdbx_description
1 polymer ?
#
loop_
_entity_poly.entity_id
_entity_poly.type
_entity_poly.pdbx_seq_one_letter_code
_entity_poly.pdbx_strand_id
1 'polypeptide(L)' 'MDVMRSLFTMPERFPFLNAEFIPLNKYHKMFVEKWHLILYQSKDQTVYVDYIVDCRQDYGWLIQ' A
#
# COMPACT_ATOMS: atom_id res chain seq x y z
N MET A 1 1.09 -15.23 -4.76
CA MET A 1 0.28 -14.71 -5.89
C MET A 1 -1.13 -14.25 -5.49
N ASP A 2 -1.68 -14.65 -4.34
CA ASP A 2 -3.09 -14.40 -4.03
C ASP A 2 -3.40 -13.11 -3.26
N VAL A 3 -2.39 -12.51 -2.64
CA VAL A 3 -2.60 -11.30 -1.82
C VAL A 3 -3.06 -10.11 -2.67
N MET A 4 -2.50 -9.91 -3.87
CA MET A 4 -2.97 -8.83 -4.76
C MET A 4 -4.40 -9.05 -5.25
N ARG A 5 -4.76 -10.30 -5.59
CA ARG A 5 -6.13 -10.65 -6.02
C ARG A 5 -7.16 -10.38 -4.93
N SER A 6 -6.77 -10.54 -3.67
CA SER A 6 -7.66 -10.27 -2.54
C SER A 6 -8.04 -8.79 -2.38
N LEU A 7 -7.33 -7.85 -3.03
CA LEU A 7 -7.76 -6.44 -3.07
C LEU A 7 -9.06 -6.25 -3.86
N PHE A 8 -9.48 -7.20 -4.69
CA PHE A 8 -10.74 -7.13 -5.44
C PHE A 8 -11.98 -7.20 -4.54
N THR A 9 -11.95 -7.96 -3.45
CA THR A 9 -13.12 -8.19 -2.60
C THR A 9 -13.29 -7.13 -1.50
N MET A 10 -12.21 -6.66 -0.91
CA MET A 10 -12.27 -5.65 0.17
C MET A 10 -10.97 -4.81 0.18
N PRO A 11 -10.83 -3.86 -0.76
CA PRO A 11 -9.61 -3.06 -0.88
C PRO A 11 -9.42 -2.10 0.29
N GLU A 12 -10.48 -1.67 0.97
CA GLU A 12 -10.39 -0.69 2.07
C GLU A 12 -9.96 -1.30 3.42
N ARG A 13 -9.76 -2.62 3.49
CA ARG A 13 -9.46 -3.31 4.76
C ARG A 13 -8.10 -2.98 5.36
N PHE A 14 -7.18 -2.49 4.55
CA PHE A 14 -5.85 -2.12 5.00
C PHE A 14 -5.83 -0.65 5.41
N PRO A 15 -5.03 -0.26 6.40
CA PRO A 15 -5.01 1.11 6.86
C PRO A 15 -4.43 2.06 5.80
N PHE A 16 -4.81 3.33 5.89
CA PHE A 16 -4.11 4.39 5.17
C PHE A 16 -2.68 4.53 5.66
N LEU A 17 -1.79 4.89 4.74
CA LEU A 17 -0.43 5.31 5.04
C LEU A 17 -0.47 6.70 5.68
N ASN A 18 0.21 6.82 6.82
CA ASN A 18 0.51 8.10 7.44
C ASN A 18 2.00 8.37 7.26
N ALA A 19 2.35 9.41 6.51
CA ALA A 19 3.73 9.81 6.24
C ALA A 19 3.77 11.33 6.04
N GLU A 20 4.85 11.97 6.51
CA GLU A 20 4.97 13.43 6.62
C GLU A 20 4.68 14.18 5.30
N PHE A 21 5.13 13.62 4.17
CA PHE A 21 5.02 14.25 2.85
C PHE A 21 3.92 13.67 1.96
N ILE A 22 3.04 12.83 2.51
CA ILE A 22 1.96 12.18 1.77
C ILE A 22 0.61 12.73 2.27
N PRO A 23 -0.27 13.20 1.36
CA PRO A 23 -1.60 13.63 1.75
C PRO A 23 -2.37 12.54 2.50
N LEU A 24 -3.13 12.94 3.51
CA LEU A 24 -3.98 12.03 4.27
C LEU A 24 -4.91 11.26 3.33
N ASN A 25 -5.12 9.98 3.65
CA ASN A 25 -5.97 9.05 2.93
C ASN A 25 -5.64 8.86 1.44
N LYS A 26 -4.42 9.25 1.00
CA LYS A 26 -4.01 9.08 -0.39
C LYS A 26 -3.75 7.61 -0.74
N TYR A 27 -3.03 6.89 0.10
CA TYR A 27 -2.65 5.50 -0.15
C TYR A 27 -3.05 4.60 1.00
N HIS A 28 -3.62 3.45 0.70
CA HIS A 28 -3.62 2.31 1.60
C HIS A 28 -2.27 1.60 1.54
N LYS A 29 -1.87 0.97 2.65
CA LYS A 29 -0.61 0.22 2.76
C LYS A 29 -0.83 -1.24 3.09
N MET A 30 -0.20 -2.13 2.32
CA MET A 30 -0.27 -3.58 2.52
C MET A 30 1.13 -4.19 2.46
N PHE A 31 1.52 -4.91 3.51
CA PHE A 31 2.73 -5.73 3.47
C PHE A 31 2.46 -7.05 2.76
N VAL A 32 3.31 -7.38 1.79
CA VAL A 32 3.30 -8.65 1.07
C VAL A 32 4.62 -9.34 1.34
N GLU A 33 4.51 -10.58 1.82
CA GLU A 33 5.66 -11.33 2.31
C GLU A 33 6.42 -10.53 3.38
N LYS A 34 7.73 -10.78 3.56
CA LYS A 34 8.52 -10.14 4.61
C LYS A 34 9.08 -8.78 4.22
N TRP A 35 9.15 -8.47 2.92
CA TRP A 35 10.01 -7.40 2.41
C TRP A 35 9.34 -6.43 1.44
N HIS A 36 8.09 -6.65 1.03
CA HIS A 36 7.45 -5.75 0.07
C HIS A 36 6.30 -4.97 0.71
N LEU A 37 6.34 -3.65 0.58
CA LEU A 37 5.24 -2.76 0.93
C LEU A 37 4.55 -2.29 -0.34
N ILE A 38 3.25 -2.50 -0.40
CA ILE A 38 2.41 -2.11 -1.53
C ILE A 38 1.60 -0.89 -1.13
N LEU A 39 1.70 0.16 -1.96
CA LEU A 39 0.91 1.37 -1.83
C LEU A 39 -0.09 1.42 -2.98
N TYR A 40 -1.36 1.54 -2.63
CA TYR A 40 -2.44 1.53 -3.61
C TYR A 40 -3.56 2.50 -3.24
N GLN A 41 -4.38 2.84 -4.23
CA GLN A 41 -5.58 3.64 -4.07
C GLN A 41 -6.80 2.80 -4.46
N SER A 42 -7.90 2.96 -3.73
CA SER A 42 -9.22 2.52 -4.18
C SER A 42 -9.93 3.72 -4.78
N LYS A 43 -10.32 3.65 -6.05
CA LYS A 43 -11.13 4.68 -6.71
C LYS A 43 -12.30 4.00 -7.39
N ASP A 44 -13.51 4.32 -6.93
CA ASP A 44 -14.75 3.68 -7.33
C ASP A 44 -14.66 2.15 -7.20
N GLN A 45 -14.55 1.43 -8.32
CA GLN A 45 -14.44 -0.03 -8.37
C GLN A 45 -13.06 -0.51 -8.80
N THR A 46 -12.08 0.41 -8.89
CA THR A 46 -10.74 0.10 -9.40
C THR A 46 -9.69 0.30 -8.32
N VAL A 47 -8.85 -0.71 -8.16
CA VAL A 47 -7.66 -0.66 -7.32
C VAL A 47 -6.46 -0.29 -8.18
N TYR A 48 -5.82 0.82 -7.87
CA TYR A 48 -4.60 1.28 -8.52
C TYR A 48 -3.41 0.99 -7.63
N VAL A 49 -2.54 0.08 -8.03
CA VAL A 49 -1.26 -0.16 -7.36
C VAL A 49 -0.25 0.82 -7.94
N ASP A 50 0.12 1.83 -7.16
CA ASP A 50 1.02 2.89 -7.62
C ASP A 50 2.48 2.57 -7.30
N TYR A 51 2.74 1.87 -6.18
CA TYR A 51 4.10 1.52 -5.77
C TYR A 51 4.17 0.12 -5.16
N ILE A 52 5.26 -0.59 -5.49
CA ILE A 52 5.73 -1.77 -4.77
C ILE A 52 7.14 -1.42 -4.30
N VAL A 53 7.32 -1.35 -2.99
CA VAL A 53 8.54 -0.90 -2.34
C VAL A 53 9.25 -2.10 -1.74
N ASP A 54 10.54 -2.24 -2.02
CA ASP A 54 11.41 -3.21 -1.34
C ASP A 54 11.93 -2.62 -0.03
N CYS A 55 11.36 -3.06 1.08
CA CYS A 55 11.67 -2.61 2.44
C CYS A 55 13.07 -3.00 2.92
N ARG A 56 13.87 -3.71 2.12
CA ARG A 56 15.30 -3.95 2.41
C ARG A 56 16.17 -2.75 2.02
N GLN A 57 15.64 -1.83 1.23
CA GLN A 57 16.29 -0.57 0.92
C GLN A 57 15.95 0.48 1.98
N ASP A 58 16.80 1.50 2.11
CA ASP A 58 16.61 2.57 3.11
C ASP A 58 15.53 3.55 2.65
N TYR A 59 14.31 3.31 3.13
CA TYR A 59 13.15 4.18 2.96
C TYR A 59 12.63 4.70 4.32
N GLY A 60 13.53 5.16 5.19
CA GLY A 60 13.14 5.65 6.53
C GLY A 60 12.09 6.77 6.55
N TRP A 61 11.91 7.50 5.45
CA TRP A 61 10.85 8.51 5.29
C TRP A 61 9.45 7.91 5.04
N LEU A 62 9.38 6.65 4.59
CA LEU A 62 8.15 5.96 4.20
C LEU A 62 7.73 4.90 5.23
N ILE A 63 8.71 4.24 5.83
CA ILE A 63 8.52 3.14 6.77
C ILE A 63 9.09 3.62 8.11
N GLN A 64 8.22 4.19 8.95
CA GLN A 64 8.53 4.43 10.37
C GLN A 64 8.32 3.15 11.19
#